data_AF-K9LHE0-F1
#
_entry.id   AF-K9LHE0-F1
#
_cell.length_a   1.000
_cell.length_b   1.000
_cell.length_c   1.000
_cell.angle_alpha   90.00
_cell.angle_beta   90.00
_cell.angle_gamma   90.00
#
_symmetry.space_group_name_H-M   'P 1'
#
loop_
_entity.id
_entity.type
_entity.pdbx_description
1 polymer ?
#
loop_
_entity_poly.entity_id
_entity_poly.type
_entity_poly.pdbx_seq_one_letter_code
_entity_poly.pdbx_strand_id
1 'polypeptide(L)'
;GKYFYKPVMSKTPFDPEQRKQLETQLELFNTLLAGNNFVIGETLTLADLALLATISTIDVAQCLKDFNVNVRKYAHIQKWYENMRAVTPGFKENQEGCLEMKKFFEGQ
;
A
#
# COMPACT_ATOMS: atom_id res chain seq x y z
N GLY A 1 -3.96 -8.62 1.81
CA GLY A 1 -4.58 -9.80 1.18
C GLY A 1 -6.03 -9.98 1.59
N LYS A 2 -6.29 -10.66 2.71
CA LYS A 2 -7.65 -11.01 3.17
C LYS A 2 -8.55 -9.80 3.44
N TYR A 3 -8.02 -8.75 4.06
CA TYR A 3 -8.76 -7.52 4.36
C TYR A 3 -9.26 -6.79 3.10
N PHE A 4 -8.62 -6.96 1.95
CA PHE A 4 -8.93 -6.19 0.74
C PHE A 4 -9.61 -7.04 -0.33
N TYR A 5 -8.94 -8.08 -0.85
CA TYR A 5 -9.41 -8.79 -2.04
C TYR A 5 -10.73 -9.54 -1.83
N LYS A 6 -10.88 -10.22 -0.68
CA LYS A 6 -12.10 -10.99 -0.38
C LYS A 6 -13.35 -10.10 -0.32
N PRO A 7 -13.40 -9.03 0.51
CA PRO A 7 -14.58 -8.18 0.58
C PRO A 7 -14.88 -7.46 -0.73
N VAL A 8 -13.86 -7.03 -1.47
CA VAL A 8 -14.04 -6.39 -2.79
C VAL A 8 -14.65 -7.36 -3.80
N MET A 9 -14.11 -8.58 -3.94
CA MET A 9 -14.59 -9.56 -4.92
C MET A 9 -15.96 -10.15 -4.56
N SER A 10 -16.22 -10.36 -3.26
CA SER A 10 -17.46 -10.98 -2.78
C SER A 10 -18.54 -9.95 -2.40
N LYS A 11 -18.26 -8.65 -2.51
CA LYS A 11 -19.14 -7.55 -2.08
C LYS A 11 -19.62 -7.70 -0.64
N THR A 12 -18.72 -8.13 0.25
CA THR A 12 -19.00 -8.24 1.69
C THR A 12 -18.38 -7.09 2.46
N PRO A 13 -18.89 -6.74 3.66
CA PRO A 13 -18.27 -5.70 4.49
C PRO A 13 -16.80 -5.99 4.82
N PHE A 14 -16.04 -4.92 5.05
CA PHE A 14 -14.68 -5.01 5.56
C PHE A 14 -14.68 -5.49 7.02
N ASP A 15 -13.85 -6.49 7.32
CA ASP A 15 -13.75 -7.10 8.63
C ASP A 15 -12.89 -6.23 9.58
N PRO A 16 -13.43 -5.75 10.72
CA PRO A 16 -12.69 -4.93 11.68
C PRO A 16 -11.46 -5.61 12.30
N GLU A 17 -11.48 -6.93 12.47
CA GLU A 17 -10.33 -7.67 13.03
C GLU A 17 -9.20 -7.73 12.01
N GLN A 18 -9.53 -8.02 10.75
CA GLN A 18 -8.55 -8.00 9.65
C GLN A 18 -8.01 -6.58 9.39
N ARG A 19 -8.82 -5.54 9.63
CA ARG A 19 -8.35 -4.15 9.60
C ARG A 19 -7.23 -3.92 10.61
N LYS A 20 -7.48 -4.30 11.88
CA LYS A 20 -6.49 -4.15 12.96
C LYS A 20 -5.19 -4.90 12.63
N GLN A 21 -5.30 -6.12 12.10
CA GLN A 21 -4.13 -6.89 11.66
C GLN A 21 -3.34 -6.17 10.57
N LEU A 22 -4.01 -5.56 9.59
CA LEU A 22 -3.35 -4.75 8.56
C LEU A 22 -2.67 -3.50 9.16
N GLU A 23 -3.32 -2.81 10.10
CA GLU A 23 -2.73 -1.65 10.78
C GLU A 23 -1.47 -2.04 11.57
N THR A 24 -1.50 -3.16 12.30
CA THR A 24 -0.31 -3.70 12.98
C THR A 24 0.81 -4.05 12.01
N GLN A 25 0.49 -4.60 10.83
CA GLN A 25 1.50 -4.89 9.79
C GLN A 25 2.11 -3.60 9.23
N LEU A 26 1.31 -2.55 9.03
CA LEU A 26 1.79 -1.24 8.59
C LEU A 26 2.65 -0.56 9.66
N GLU A 27 2.30 -0.69 10.94
CA GLU A 27 3.13 -0.21 12.06
C GLU A 27 4.48 -0.92 12.12
N LEU A 28 4.49 -2.25 11.95
CA LEU A 28 5.73 -3.02 11.87
C LEU A 28 6.57 -2.56 10.67
N PHE A 29 5.96 -2.44 9.49
CA PHE A 29 6.67 -2.00 8.28
C PHE A 29 7.24 -0.58 8.44
N ASN A 30 6.47 0.34 9.01
CA ASN A 30 6.95 1.69 9.35
C ASN A 30 8.13 1.65 10.32
N THR A 31 8.12 0.73 11.29
CA THR A 31 9.22 0.54 12.23
C THR A 31 10.47 -0.01 11.55
N LEU A 32 10.34 -0.97 10.64
CA LEU A 32 11.46 -1.54 9.86
C LEU A 32 12.14 -0.50 8.96
N LEU A 33 11.37 0.47 8.46
CA LEU A 33 11.89 1.58 7.67
C LEU A 33 12.54 2.69 8.51
N ALA A 34 12.52 2.60 9.86
CA ALA A 34 13.13 3.60 10.71
C ALA A 34 14.65 3.70 10.44
N GLY A 35 15.10 4.87 9.98
CA GLY A 35 16.49 5.12 9.65
C GLY A 35 16.95 4.60 8.28
N ASN A 36 16.10 3.92 7.51
CA ASN A 36 16.46 3.31 6.23
C ASN A 36 15.81 4.06 5.05
N ASN A 37 16.42 3.96 3.87
CA ASN A 37 15.86 4.48 2.60
C ASN A 37 15.25 3.37 1.73
N PHE A 38 15.60 2.12 2.02
CA PHE A 38 15.13 0.89 1.38
C PHE A 38 14.71 -0.11 2.47
N VAL A 39 13.94 -1.13 2.10
CA VAL A 39 13.46 -2.15 3.03
C VAL A 39 14.62 -2.98 3.60
N ILE A 40 15.63 -3.28 2.79
CA ILE A 40 16.82 -4.04 3.21
C ILE A 40 18.06 -3.47 2.52
N GLY A 41 19.09 -3.17 3.31
CA GLY A 41 20.37 -2.67 2.80
C GLY A 41 20.31 -1.23 2.30
N GLU A 42 21.26 -0.88 1.43
CA GLU A 42 21.51 0.51 1.01
C GLU A 42 21.04 0.82 -0.42
N THR A 43 20.46 -0.16 -1.12
CA THR A 43 20.08 -0.04 -2.53
C THR A 43 18.69 -0.62 -2.78
N LEU A 44 18.08 -0.25 -3.91
CA LEU A 44 16.78 -0.76 -4.34
C LEU A 44 16.82 -2.28 -4.53
N THR A 45 15.90 -3.00 -3.88
CA THR A 45 15.79 -4.46 -3.99
C THR A 45 14.43 -4.90 -4.51
N LEU A 46 14.31 -6.20 -4.82
CA LEU A 46 13.01 -6.81 -5.13
C LEU A 46 12.00 -6.67 -3.97
N ALA A 47 12.47 -6.63 -2.71
CA ALA A 47 11.60 -6.44 -1.55
C ALA A 47 10.94 -5.06 -1.57
N ASP A 48 11.69 -4.01 -1.94
CA ASP A 48 11.15 -2.67 -2.12
C ASP A 48 10.08 -2.64 -3.21
N LEU A 49 10.35 -3.26 -4.38
CA LEU A 49 9.41 -3.29 -5.50
C LEU A 49 8.10 -4.00 -5.13
N ALA A 50 8.18 -5.14 -4.45
CA ALA A 50 7.00 -5.90 -4.03
C ALA A 50 6.15 -5.14 -3.00
N LEU A 51 6.81 -4.48 -2.04
CA LEU A 51 6.14 -3.67 -1.03
C LEU A 51 5.60 -2.37 -1.63
N LEU A 52 6.26 -1.79 -2.63
CA LEU A 52 5.80 -0.60 -3.33
C LEU A 52 4.46 -0.86 -4.01
N ALA A 53 4.35 -1.96 -4.75
CA ALA A 53 3.08 -2.35 -5.37
C ALA A 53 1.97 -2.54 -4.33
N THR A 54 2.30 -3.16 -3.19
CA THR A 54 1.36 -3.40 -2.08
C THR A 54 0.88 -2.09 -1.45
N ILE A 55 1.80 -1.18 -1.10
CA ILE A 55 1.47 0.11 -0.47
C ILE A 55 0.72 1.01 -1.45
N SER A 56 1.09 1.02 -2.73
CA SER A 56 0.36 1.77 -3.78
C SER A 56 -1.10 1.32 -3.89
N THR A 57 -1.32 -0.01 -3.85
CA THR A 57 -2.67 -0.60 -3.89
C THR A 57 -3.49 -0.19 -2.67
N ILE A 58 -2.90 -0.27 -1.46
CA ILE A 58 -3.59 0.14 -0.22
C ILE A 58 -3.90 1.64 -0.23
N ASP A 59 -2.99 2.47 -0.77
CA ASP A 59 -3.22 3.91 -0.86
C ASP A 59 -4.43 4.22 -1.73
N VAL A 60 -4.54 3.59 -2.90
CA VAL A 60 -5.70 3.74 -3.78
C VAL A 60 -6.98 3.15 -3.19
N ALA A 61 -6.89 2.03 -2.47
CA ALA A 61 -8.06 1.37 -1.87
C ALA A 61 -8.87 2.28 -0.94
N GLN A 62 -8.31 3.40 -0.46
CA GLN A 62 -9.03 4.45 0.26
C GLN A 62 -10.19 5.09 -0.53
N CYS A 63 -10.26 4.91 -1.86
CA CYS A 63 -11.43 5.31 -2.65
C CYS A 63 -12.69 4.46 -2.36
N LEU A 64 -12.51 3.26 -1.79
CA LEU A 64 -13.61 2.36 -1.47
C LEU A 64 -14.34 2.83 -0.21
N LYS A 65 -15.67 2.87 -0.30
CA LYS A 65 -16.53 3.10 0.86
C LYS A 65 -16.20 2.08 1.95
N ASP A 66 -16.08 2.56 3.19
CA ASP A 66 -15.78 1.76 4.39
C ASP A 66 -14.36 1.15 4.46
N PHE A 67 -13.49 1.39 3.47
CA PHE A 67 -12.06 1.06 3.56
C PHE A 67 -11.33 2.11 4.41
N ASN A 68 -11.27 1.87 5.72
CA ASN A 68 -10.72 2.85 6.67
C ASN A 68 -9.26 2.55 7.07
N VAL A 69 -8.33 2.52 6.10
CA VAL A 69 -6.90 2.37 6.35
C VAL A 69 -6.13 3.41 5.55
N ASN A 70 -5.35 4.26 6.24
CA ASN A 70 -4.56 5.33 5.62
C ASN A 70 -3.06 5.06 5.80
N VAL A 71 -2.37 4.69 4.73
CA VAL A 71 -0.91 4.45 4.76
C VAL A 71 -0.08 5.72 4.90
N ARG A 72 -0.65 6.88 4.57
CA ARG A 72 0.04 8.18 4.62
C ARG A 72 0.25 8.68 6.05
N LYS A 73 -0.40 8.07 7.05
CA LYS A 73 -0.19 8.40 8.48
C LYS A 73 1.16 7.87 9.02
N TYR A 74 1.82 6.98 8.28
CA TYR A 74 3.06 6.33 8.68
C TYR A 74 4.26 7.07 8.06
N ALA A 75 4.94 7.90 8.86
CA ALA A 75 5.95 8.83 8.37
C ALA A 75 7.13 8.16 7.64
N HIS A 76 7.61 6.99 8.10
CA HIS A 76 8.71 6.30 7.45
C HIS A 76 8.27 5.62 6.15
N ILE A 77 7.04 5.10 6.11
CA ILE A 77 6.44 4.60 4.86
C ILE A 77 6.32 5.74 3.85
N GLN A 78 5.87 6.93 4.27
CA GLN A 78 5.76 8.08 3.38
C GLN A 78 7.13 8.50 2.82
N LYS A 79 8.14 8.64 3.69
CA LYS A 79 9.52 8.95 3.27
C LYS A 79 10.05 7.90 2.27
N TRP A 80 9.89 6.62 2.58
CA TRP A 80 10.32 5.53 1.71
C TRP A 80 9.56 5.54 0.38
N TYR A 81 8.24 5.78 0.39
CA TYR A 81 7.43 5.82 -0.83
C TYR A 81 7.84 6.96 -1.76
N GLU A 82 8.18 8.13 -1.22
CA GLU A 82 8.72 9.24 -2.01
C GLU A 82 10.09 8.91 -2.61
N ASN A 83 10.96 8.22 -1.85
CA ASN A 83 12.21 7.71 -2.38
C ASN A 83 11.96 6.71 -3.53
N MET A 84 11.03 5.77 -3.35
CA MET A 84 10.67 4.79 -4.38
C MET A 84 10.18 5.45 -5.67
N ARG A 85 9.43 6.56 -5.57
CA ARG A 85 9.00 7.35 -6.72
C ARG A 85 10.15 7.88 -7.56
N ALA A 86 11.26 8.25 -6.93
CA ALA A 86 12.42 8.78 -7.62
C ALA A 86 13.30 7.68 -8.24
N VAL A 87 13.43 6.53 -7.57
CA VAL A 87 14.46 5.53 -7.92
C VAL A 87 13.93 4.28 -8.61
N THR A 88 12.62 4.00 -8.57
CA THR A 88 12.05 2.77 -9.11
C THR A 88 11.83 2.87 -10.63
N PRO A 89 12.50 2.03 -11.44
CA PRO A 89 12.12 1.87 -12.84
C PRO A 89 10.68 1.35 -12.94
N GLY A 90 9.87 1.95 -13.82
CA GLY A 90 8.47 1.54 -13.98
C GLY A 90 7.51 2.04 -12.90
N PHE A 91 7.93 2.93 -11.99
CA PHE A 91 7.02 3.51 -10.98
C PHE A 91 5.74 4.10 -11.61
N LYS A 92 5.88 4.78 -12.75
CA LYS A 92 4.77 5.39 -13.48
C LYS A 92 3.75 4.36 -13.95
N GLU A 93 4.20 3.21 -14.44
CA GLU A 93 3.33 2.11 -14.87
C GLU A 93 2.55 1.52 -13.69
N ASN A 94 3.23 1.29 -12.55
CA ASN A 94 2.56 0.87 -11.31
C ASN A 94 1.51 1.90 -10.86
N GLN A 95 1.85 3.19 -10.90
CA GLN A 95 0.93 4.26 -10.54
C GLN A 95 -0.29 4.31 -11.47
N GLU A 96 -0.08 4.18 -12.78
CA GLU A 96 -1.16 4.12 -13.78
C GLU A 96 -2.07 2.91 -13.54
N GLY A 97 -1.51 1.73 -13.29
CA GLY A 97 -2.29 0.54 -12.93
C GLY A 97 -3.14 0.73 -11.66
N CYS A 98 -2.58 1.39 -10.65
CA CYS A 98 -3.34 1.74 -9.44
C CYS A 98 -4.48 2.74 -9.75
N LEU A 99 -4.26 3.72 -10.63
CA LEU A 99 -5.31 4.66 -11.04
C LEU A 99 -6.41 3.98 -11.88
N GLU A 100 -6.08 3.01 -12.71
CA GLU A 100 -7.09 2.20 -13.42
C GLU A 100 -7.91 1.35 -12.45
N MET A 101 -7.27 0.75 -11.43
CA MET A 101 -7.98 0.06 -10.35
C MET A 101 -8.95 1.00 -9.61
N LYS A 102 -8.53 2.26 -9.35
CA LYS A 102 -9.40 3.28 -8.75
C LYS A 102 -10.67 3.50 -9.57
N LYS A 103 -10.52 3.73 -10.88
CA LYS A 103 -11.66 3.95 -11.80
C LYS A 103 -12.61 2.76 -11.83
N PHE A 104 -12.05 1.54 -11.82
CA PHE A 104 -12.85 0.32 -11.78
C PHE A 104 -13.74 0.24 -10.53
N PHE A 105 -13.29 0.76 -9.39
CA PHE A 105 -14.08 0.80 -8.16
C PHE A 105 -15.06 1.96 -8.07
N GLU A 106 -14.69 3.14 -8.58
CA GLU A 106 -15.60 4.30 -8.63
C GLU A 106 -16.76 4.10 -9.62
N GLY A 107 -16.59 3.23 -10.62
CA GLY A 107 -17.62 2.86 -11.58
C GLY A 107 -18.60 1.76 -11.13
N GLN A 108 -18.47 1.24 -9.90
CA GLN A 108 -19.37 0.23 -9.30
C GLN A 108 -20.31 0.83 -8.26
#